data_AF-A0A395N7K3-F1
#
_entry.id   AF-A0A395N7K3-F1
#
_cell.length_a   1.000
_cell.length_b   1.000
_cell.length_c   1.000
_cell.angle_alpha   90.00
_cell.angle_beta   90.00
_cell.angle_gamma   90.00
#
_symmetry.space_group_name_H-M   'P 1'
#
loop_
_entity.id
_entity.type
_entity.pdbx_description
1 polymer ?
#
loop_
_entity_poly.entity_id
_entity_poly.type
_entity_poly.pdbx_seq_one_letter_code
_entity_poly.pdbx_strand_id
1 'polypeptide(L)'
;MEVLSGSRPGNGAYEKVALTDPELDSDQGTTTPTNWPYGLRRRHPRTLLSTLWLCTRVVFITASVAAWAASMWLVYLTSQELGQARSLITNITTVASTTTTTTTSNEHRPHPHTHQETHNIGFIPGGTLPVAGYGFVYNTSYCNGWEDPQGAKARGCVLDPTQGGWVHELCHDPGLLREWMKLPDFGWYLDPKRKHRIPQEKVWAADIPGGVMTPLYTVMDFHVQHCKFVMRLRIKHAMRKNRGLGYIPLDPSHTLHCLNLITEEATPETKAKELTKVILGVFGGGTEGFGLGGECYMPLQ
;
A
#
# COMPACT_ATOMS: atom_id res chain seq x y z
N MET A 1 40.96 20.04 -29.40
CA MET A 1 41.43 18.91 -28.58
C MET A 1 41.72 19.47 -27.20
N GLU A 2 40.82 19.28 -26.26
CA GLU A 2 41.08 19.46 -24.83
C GLU A 2 40.20 18.45 -24.09
N VAL A 3 40.87 17.59 -23.34
CA VAL A 3 40.30 16.42 -22.66
C VAL A 3 39.94 16.86 -21.25
N LEU A 4 38.66 16.87 -20.91
CA LEU A 4 38.20 17.03 -19.53
C LEU A 4 37.76 15.67 -18.97
N SER A 5 38.68 15.10 -18.19
CA SER A 5 38.49 13.94 -17.33
C SER A 5 37.60 14.33 -16.14
N GLY A 6 36.37 13.82 -16.11
CA GLY A 6 35.42 13.98 -15.01
C GLY A 6 35.31 12.68 -14.21
N SER A 7 35.83 12.73 -12.98
CA SER A 7 35.84 11.69 -11.95
C SER A 7 34.45 11.13 -11.59
N ARG A 8 34.35 9.79 -11.51
CA ARG A 8 33.21 9.03 -10.96
C ARG A 8 33.03 9.30 -9.46
N PRO A 9 31.81 9.61 -8.97
CA PRO A 9 31.50 9.52 -7.55
C PRO A 9 31.35 8.06 -7.12
N GLY A 10 31.97 7.69 -6.01
CA GLY A 10 32.00 6.33 -5.46
C GLY A 10 30.69 5.87 -4.83
N ASN A 11 30.45 4.55 -4.92
CA ASN A 11 29.32 3.80 -4.38
C ASN A 11 29.33 3.70 -2.84
N GLY A 12 29.34 4.82 -2.11
CA GLY A 12 29.51 4.81 -0.64
C GLY A 12 28.50 5.63 0.18
N ALA A 13 27.46 6.21 -0.43
CA ALA A 13 26.64 7.22 0.25
C ALA A 13 25.27 6.74 0.79
N TYR A 14 24.95 5.44 0.69
CA TYR A 14 23.62 4.92 1.10
C TYR A 14 23.64 4.06 2.37
N GLU A 15 24.76 3.96 3.09
CA GLU A 15 24.91 3.04 4.24
C GLU A 15 25.15 3.74 5.58
N LYS A 16 24.59 4.95 5.79
CA LYS A 16 24.68 5.66 7.10
C LYS A 16 23.41 6.42 7.51
N VAL A 17 22.22 5.87 7.23
CA VAL A 17 20.95 6.40 7.80
C VAL A 17 20.12 5.26 8.40
N ALA A 18 20.75 4.42 9.20
CA ALA A 18 20.07 3.42 10.01
C ALA A 18 20.93 3.10 11.24
N LEU A 19 21.09 4.04 12.15
CA LEU A 19 21.61 3.80 13.51
C LEU A 19 21.49 5.09 14.32
N THR A 20 20.29 5.30 14.88
CA THR A 20 20.04 5.92 16.19
C THR A 20 18.52 5.94 16.36
N ASP A 21 17.98 4.78 16.74
CA ASP A 21 16.66 4.72 17.36
C ASP A 21 16.90 4.58 18.88
N PRO A 22 16.67 5.63 19.69
CA PRO A 22 16.95 5.60 21.12
C PRO A 22 15.95 4.76 21.94
N GLU A 23 15.03 4.02 21.31
CA GLU A 23 13.99 3.24 22.01
C GLU A 23 14.24 1.72 22.06
N LEU A 24 15.38 1.23 21.56
CA LEU A 24 15.69 -0.21 21.43
C LEU A 24 16.82 -0.75 22.33
N ASP A 25 17.35 0.04 23.27
CA ASP A 25 18.58 -0.29 24.02
C ASP A 25 18.36 -0.55 25.52
N SER A 26 17.22 -1.12 25.93
CA SER A 26 16.88 -1.33 27.35
C SER A 26 17.13 -2.74 27.91
N ASP A 27 18.02 -3.56 27.32
CA ASP A 27 18.24 -4.93 27.83
C ASP A 27 19.68 -5.45 27.71
N GLN A 28 20.66 -4.67 28.19
CA GLN A 28 21.99 -5.21 28.51
C GLN A 28 22.44 -4.79 29.91
N GLY A 29 22.44 -5.76 30.83
CA GLY A 29 22.91 -5.54 32.20
C GLY A 29 23.02 -6.79 33.07
N THR A 30 23.44 -7.93 32.53
CA THR A 30 23.79 -9.10 33.36
C THR A 30 25.22 -8.95 33.88
N THR A 31 25.36 -8.42 35.10
CA THR A 31 26.62 -8.47 35.86
C THR A 31 26.57 -9.61 36.88
N THR A 32 27.40 -10.63 36.67
CA THR A 32 27.76 -11.63 37.67
C THR A 32 28.76 -11.05 38.67
N PRO A 33 28.66 -11.45 39.95
CA PRO A 33 29.88 -11.58 40.74
C PRO A 33 29.97 -12.89 41.55
N THR A 34 31.09 -13.59 41.31
CA THR A 34 32.06 -14.17 42.27
C THR A 34 31.63 -15.09 43.43
N ASN A 35 32.26 -16.27 43.41
CA ASN A 35 32.90 -17.03 44.51
C ASN A 35 32.23 -17.04 45.90
N TRP A 36 31.79 -18.22 46.33
CA TRP A 36 31.56 -18.56 47.74
C TRP A 36 32.35 -19.80 48.17
N PRO A 37 32.80 -19.88 49.44
CA PRO A 37 33.71 -20.91 49.91
C PRO A 37 32.99 -22.17 50.39
N TYR A 38 33.74 -23.26 50.37
CA TYR A 38 33.41 -24.54 50.98
C TYR A 38 33.07 -24.40 52.47
N GLY A 39 31.92 -24.95 52.89
CA GLY A 39 31.64 -25.13 54.32
C GLY A 39 30.23 -25.57 54.68
N LEU A 40 30.12 -26.76 55.28
CA LEU A 40 29.04 -27.26 56.14
C LEU A 40 27.74 -27.74 55.46
N ARG A 41 27.76 -29.04 55.18
CA ARG A 41 26.66 -29.92 54.78
C ARG A 41 25.64 -30.08 55.93
N ARG A 42 24.71 -29.13 56.08
CA ARG A 42 23.45 -29.35 56.82
C ARG A 42 22.47 -30.13 55.93
N ARG A 43 22.10 -31.35 56.33
CA ARG A 43 20.92 -32.07 55.83
C ARG A 43 19.66 -31.31 56.28
N HIS A 44 19.24 -30.30 55.52
CA HIS A 44 17.92 -29.68 55.62
C HIS A 44 16.90 -30.52 54.80
N PRO A 45 15.59 -30.51 55.18
CA PRO A 45 14.56 -31.36 54.60
C PRO A 45 14.20 -30.85 53.19
N ARG A 46 15.02 -31.23 52.20
CA ARG A 46 14.88 -30.85 50.79
C ARG A 46 13.69 -31.50 50.09
N THR A 47 12.93 -32.36 50.75
CA THR A 47 11.88 -33.17 50.11
C THR A 47 10.62 -32.35 49.84
N LEU A 48 10.13 -31.53 50.78
CA LEU A 48 8.85 -30.83 50.60
C LEU A 48 8.92 -29.68 49.59
N LEU A 49 9.97 -28.84 49.65
CA LEU A 49 10.12 -27.72 48.72
C LEU A 49 10.37 -28.19 47.28
N SER A 50 11.13 -29.28 47.11
CA SER A 50 11.39 -29.88 45.80
C SER A 50 10.13 -30.48 45.19
N THR A 51 9.30 -31.15 46.00
CA THR A 51 8.02 -31.69 45.53
C THR A 51 7.06 -30.58 45.16
N LEU A 52 6.93 -29.54 45.98
CA LEU A 52 6.07 -28.39 45.68
C LEU A 52 6.47 -27.72 44.35
N TRP A 53 7.76 -27.51 44.15
CA TRP A 53 8.29 -26.90 42.92
C TRP A 53 8.05 -27.77 41.69
N LEU A 54 8.18 -29.10 41.82
CA LEU A 54 7.86 -30.03 40.74
C LEU A 54 6.37 -29.99 40.40
N CYS A 55 5.49 -29.98 41.40
CA CYS A 55 4.04 -29.85 41.21
C CYS A 55 3.68 -28.55 40.48
N THR A 56 4.26 -27.41 40.89
CA THR A 56 4.05 -26.13 40.22
C THR A 56 4.47 -26.18 38.75
N ARG A 57 5.62 -26.78 38.43
CA ARG A 57 6.08 -26.94 37.04
C ARG A 57 5.14 -27.80 36.20
N VAL A 58 4.67 -28.92 36.76
CA VAL A 58 3.70 -29.79 36.06
C VAL A 58 2.42 -29.02 35.75
N VAL A 59 1.89 -28.24 36.70
CA VAL A 59 0.69 -27.41 36.49
C VAL A 59 0.90 -26.37 35.38
N PHE A 60 2.05 -25.70 35.33
CA PHE A 60 2.34 -24.75 34.25
C PHE A 60 2.45 -25.43 32.87
N ILE A 61 3.06 -26.60 32.81
CA ILE A 61 3.18 -27.37 31.56
C ILE A 61 1.79 -27.82 31.09
N THR A 62 0.96 -28.37 31.96
CA THR A 62 -0.39 -28.81 31.59
C THR A 62 -1.28 -27.65 31.16
N ALA A 63 -1.21 -26.51 31.85
CA ALA A 63 -1.92 -25.30 31.44
C ALA A 63 -1.46 -24.79 30.07
N SER A 64 -0.16 -24.82 29.80
CA SER A 64 0.40 -24.40 28.50
C SER A 64 -0.05 -25.31 27.36
N VAL A 65 -0.03 -26.63 27.58
CA VAL A 65 -0.52 -27.62 26.59
C VAL A 65 -2.02 -27.45 26.34
N ALA A 66 -2.81 -27.22 27.38
CA ALA A 66 -4.26 -26.98 27.25
C ALA A 66 -4.56 -25.69 26.46
N ALA A 67 -3.82 -24.60 26.73
CA ALA A 67 -3.96 -23.35 25.98
C ALA A 67 -3.59 -23.53 24.50
N TRP A 68 -2.53 -24.28 24.21
CA TRP A 68 -2.12 -24.57 22.83
C TRP A 68 -3.15 -25.42 22.09
N ALA A 69 -3.71 -26.45 22.74
CA ALA A 69 -4.79 -27.26 22.18
C ALA A 69 -6.06 -26.44 21.92
N ALA A 70 -6.43 -25.53 22.82
CA ALA A 70 -7.56 -24.62 22.63
C ALA A 70 -7.36 -23.66 21.46
N SER A 71 -6.14 -23.12 21.30
CA SER A 71 -5.78 -22.27 20.17
C SER A 71 -5.87 -23.02 18.83
N MET A 72 -5.33 -24.24 18.77
CA MET A 72 -5.43 -25.10 17.58
C MET A 72 -6.88 -25.46 17.25
N TRP A 73 -7.72 -25.70 18.27
CA TRP A 73 -9.14 -25.96 18.09
C TRP A 73 -9.89 -24.74 17.52
N LEU A 74 -9.60 -23.53 18.00
CA LEU A 74 -10.17 -22.30 17.46
C LEU A 74 -9.77 -22.08 15.99
N VAL A 75 -8.49 -22.30 15.65
CA VAL A 75 -8.03 -22.22 14.25
C VAL A 75 -8.77 -23.26 13.39
N TYR A 76 -8.94 -24.48 13.87
CA TYR A 76 -9.71 -25.52 13.18
C TYR A 76 -11.18 -25.10 12.94
N LEU A 77 -11.87 -24.59 13.96
CA LEU A 77 -13.24 -24.09 13.82
C LEU A 77 -13.33 -22.96 12.78
N THR A 78 -12.42 -21.98 12.84
CA THR A 78 -12.41 -20.89 11.85
C THR A 78 -12.16 -21.39 10.42
N SER A 79 -11.35 -22.44 10.25
CA SER A 79 -11.09 -23.04 8.94
C SER A 79 -12.31 -23.77 8.36
N GLN A 80 -13.10 -24.43 9.22
CA GLN A 80 -14.36 -25.09 8.84
C GLN A 80 -15.39 -24.07 8.34
N GLU A 81 -15.59 -22.97 9.08
CA GLU A 81 -16.49 -21.88 8.68
C GLU A 81 -16.06 -21.24 7.35
N LEU A 82 -14.74 -21.01 7.16
CA LEU A 82 -14.22 -20.48 5.90
C LEU A 82 -14.48 -21.45 4.72
N GLY A 83 -14.43 -22.75 4.96
CA GLY A 83 -14.73 -23.79 3.96
C GLY A 83 -16.20 -23.78 3.52
N GLN A 84 -17.13 -23.63 4.48
CA GLN A 84 -18.56 -23.50 4.18
C GLN A 84 -18.87 -22.20 3.45
N ALA A 85 -18.25 -21.09 3.84
CA ALA A 85 -18.40 -19.82 3.14
C ALA A 85 -17.92 -19.90 1.69
N ARG A 86 -16.78 -20.59 1.44
CA ARG A 86 -16.28 -20.82 0.08
C ARG A 86 -17.23 -21.65 -0.77
N SER A 87 -17.82 -22.73 -0.24
CA SER A 87 -18.72 -23.59 -1.02
C SER A 87 -20.04 -22.88 -1.40
N LEU A 88 -20.56 -22.00 -0.53
CA LEU A 88 -21.70 -21.16 -0.85
C LEU A 88 -21.42 -20.20 -2.01
N ILE A 89 -20.23 -19.58 -2.03
CA ILE A 89 -19.81 -18.70 -3.13
C ILE A 89 -19.72 -19.49 -4.45
N THR A 90 -19.11 -20.68 -4.46
CA THR A 90 -18.97 -21.49 -5.68
C THR A 90 -20.33 -21.92 -6.25
N ASN A 91 -21.29 -22.25 -5.39
CA ASN A 91 -22.64 -22.63 -5.83
C ASN A 91 -23.40 -21.45 -6.46
N ILE A 92 -23.25 -20.24 -5.92
CA ILE A 92 -23.86 -19.02 -6.49
C ILE A 92 -23.31 -18.75 -7.91
N THR A 93 -22.00 -18.90 -8.11
CA THR A 93 -21.36 -18.72 -9.44
C THR A 93 -21.82 -19.76 -10.46
N THR A 94 -22.12 -20.99 -10.01
CA THR A 94 -22.56 -22.09 -10.89
C THR A 94 -24.03 -21.95 -11.29
N VAL A 95 -24.91 -21.49 -10.38
CA VAL A 95 -26.33 -21.25 -10.69
C VAL A 95 -26.48 -20.08 -11.67
N ALA A 96 -25.68 -19.02 -11.52
CA ALA A 96 -25.68 -17.87 -12.43
C ALA A 96 -25.27 -18.23 -13.88
N SER A 97 -24.53 -19.32 -14.08
CA SER A 97 -24.08 -19.76 -15.41
C SER A 97 -25.12 -20.61 -16.15
N THR A 98 -26.16 -21.12 -15.47
CA THR A 98 -27.12 -22.07 -16.07
C THR A 98 -28.42 -21.40 -16.56
N THR A 99 -28.67 -20.14 -16.25
CA THR A 99 -29.95 -19.46 -16.57
C THR A 99 -29.97 -18.75 -17.94
N THR A 100 -28.89 -18.80 -18.71
CA THR A 100 -28.77 -18.03 -19.98
C THR A 100 -29.01 -18.88 -21.23
N THR A 101 -30.07 -19.70 -21.29
CA THR A 101 -30.43 -20.34 -22.58
C THR A 101 -31.92 -20.68 -22.73
N THR A 102 -32.80 -19.68 -22.79
CA THR A 102 -34.07 -19.79 -23.56
C THR A 102 -34.73 -18.41 -23.66
N THR A 103 -34.91 -17.85 -24.86
CA THR A 103 -36.20 -17.59 -25.53
C THR A 103 -35.99 -16.68 -26.76
N THR A 104 -36.64 -17.07 -27.85
CA THR A 104 -36.62 -16.56 -29.23
C THR A 104 -37.53 -15.36 -29.49
N SER A 105 -37.13 -14.54 -30.49
CA SER A 105 -37.92 -13.74 -31.45
C SER A 105 -39.01 -12.77 -30.96
N ASN A 106 -38.78 -11.45 -31.09
CA ASN A 106 -39.55 -10.60 -32.03
C ASN A 106 -39.06 -9.14 -32.09
N GLU A 107 -39.33 -8.57 -33.26
CA GLU A 107 -38.93 -7.30 -33.85
C GLU A 107 -39.79 -6.10 -33.38
N HIS A 108 -39.18 -5.05 -32.80
CA HIS A 108 -39.54 -3.63 -33.04
C HIS A 108 -38.57 -2.66 -32.33
N ARG A 109 -38.27 -1.53 -33.00
CA ARG A 109 -37.41 -0.41 -32.61
C ARG A 109 -38.30 0.77 -32.09
N PRO A 110 -37.78 1.84 -31.45
CA PRO A 110 -36.70 2.03 -30.46
C PRO A 110 -37.20 2.68 -29.15
N HIS A 111 -36.46 2.50 -28.04
CA HIS A 111 -36.18 3.45 -26.92
C HIS A 111 -35.80 2.67 -25.65
N PRO A 112 -35.24 3.33 -24.62
CA PRO A 112 -33.89 3.84 -24.45
C PRO A 112 -32.96 2.79 -23.78
N HIS A 113 -31.64 2.97 -23.91
CA HIS A 113 -30.64 2.06 -23.32
C HIS A 113 -30.68 2.09 -21.79
N THR A 114 -31.19 1.02 -21.18
CA THR A 114 -30.87 0.63 -19.80
C THR A 114 -29.80 -0.45 -19.83
N HIS A 115 -28.62 -0.11 -19.29
CA HIS A 115 -27.51 -1.03 -19.02
C HIS A 115 -27.97 -2.13 -18.05
N GLN A 116 -27.60 -3.38 -18.35
CA GLN A 116 -27.73 -4.49 -17.42
C GLN A 116 -26.31 -4.86 -16.94
N GLU A 117 -26.03 -4.49 -15.69
CA GLU A 117 -24.79 -4.73 -14.95
C GLU A 117 -24.57 -6.23 -14.72
N THR A 118 -23.38 -6.71 -15.08
CA THR A 118 -22.81 -7.92 -14.52
C THR A 118 -22.13 -7.57 -13.19
N HIS A 119 -22.52 -8.25 -12.12
CA HIS A 119 -21.95 -8.13 -10.78
C HIS A 119 -20.46 -8.53 -10.77
N ASN A 120 -19.59 -7.57 -11.03
CA ASN A 120 -18.20 -7.59 -10.58
C ASN A 120 -18.17 -7.30 -9.09
N ILE A 121 -17.32 -8.02 -8.36
CA ILE A 121 -17.09 -7.79 -6.94
C ILE A 121 -16.43 -6.41 -6.78
N GLY A 122 -17.26 -5.38 -6.55
CA GLY A 122 -16.93 -4.17 -5.81
C GLY A 122 -16.05 -3.13 -6.50
N PHE A 123 -16.35 -2.76 -7.74
CA PHE A 123 -15.96 -1.44 -8.25
C PHE A 123 -17.14 -0.49 -8.07
N ILE A 124 -17.08 0.43 -7.09
CA ILE A 124 -18.05 1.53 -7.01
C ILE A 124 -17.36 2.78 -7.57
N PRO A 125 -17.67 3.21 -8.80
CA PRO A 125 -17.19 4.47 -9.31
C PRO A 125 -17.78 5.60 -8.46
N GLY A 126 -16.91 6.31 -7.73
CA GLY A 126 -17.27 7.40 -6.85
C GLY A 126 -17.42 7.00 -5.38
N GLY A 127 -16.37 7.26 -4.59
CA GLY A 127 -16.49 7.71 -3.20
C GLY A 127 -17.06 6.77 -2.16
N THR A 128 -17.36 5.50 -2.47
CA THR A 128 -18.03 4.61 -1.52
C THR A 128 -17.40 3.23 -1.42
N LEU A 129 -16.12 3.07 -1.78
CA LEU A 129 -15.40 1.87 -1.36
C LEU A 129 -15.38 1.85 0.18
N PRO A 130 -16.04 0.86 0.83
CA PRO A 130 -15.97 0.77 2.28
C PRO A 130 -14.56 0.29 2.64
N VAL A 131 -13.70 1.23 3.01
CA VAL A 131 -12.36 0.91 3.50
C VAL A 131 -12.48 0.54 4.98
N ALA A 132 -12.38 -0.75 5.30
CA ALA A 132 -12.51 -1.22 6.68
C ALA A 132 -11.54 -0.49 7.62
N GLY A 133 -12.08 0.08 8.70
CA GLY A 133 -11.30 0.87 9.68
C GLY A 133 -11.04 2.32 9.27
N TYR A 134 -11.58 2.79 8.15
CA TYR A 134 -11.44 4.17 7.68
C TYR A 134 -12.79 4.82 7.36
N GLY A 135 -12.91 6.12 7.63
CA GLY A 135 -14.03 6.98 7.27
C GLY A 135 -13.64 7.95 6.17
N PHE A 136 -14.50 8.08 5.16
CA PHE A 136 -14.34 9.04 4.08
C PHE A 136 -14.59 10.48 4.57
N VAL A 137 -13.69 11.40 4.24
CA VAL A 137 -13.78 12.80 4.68
C VAL A 137 -13.87 13.77 3.51
N TYR A 138 -13.08 13.56 2.46
CA TYR A 138 -13.16 14.37 1.25
C TYR A 138 -13.32 13.49 0.03
N ASN A 139 -14.24 13.90 -0.85
CA ASN A 139 -14.41 13.32 -2.15
C ASN A 139 -13.48 13.96 -3.19
N THR A 140 -13.62 13.51 -4.41
CA THR A 140 -12.68 13.82 -5.49
C THR A 140 -12.94 15.13 -6.16
N SER A 141 -14.20 15.57 -6.14
CA SER A 141 -14.54 16.92 -6.55
C SER A 141 -13.97 17.97 -5.60
N TYR A 142 -13.77 17.63 -4.32
CA TYR A 142 -13.17 18.56 -3.34
C TYR A 142 -11.79 19.04 -3.80
N CYS A 143 -10.90 18.11 -4.15
CA CYS A 143 -9.56 18.43 -4.65
C CYS A 143 -9.45 18.35 -6.18
N ASN A 144 -10.48 18.72 -6.95
CA ASN A 144 -10.41 18.77 -8.42
C ASN A 144 -9.49 19.90 -8.94
N GLY A 145 -8.20 19.84 -8.60
CA GLY A 145 -7.18 20.80 -9.03
C GLY A 145 -6.74 20.62 -10.47
N TRP A 146 -7.26 19.61 -11.17
CA TRP A 146 -7.08 19.43 -12.59
C TRP A 146 -7.93 20.41 -13.42
N GLU A 147 -9.14 20.71 -12.96
CA GLU A 147 -10.02 21.72 -13.55
C GLU A 147 -9.77 23.12 -12.94
N ASP A 148 -9.56 23.18 -11.62
CA ASP A 148 -9.37 24.43 -10.89
C ASP A 148 -8.15 24.35 -9.94
N PRO A 149 -6.92 24.48 -10.46
CA PRO A 149 -5.70 24.40 -9.65
C PRO A 149 -5.64 25.47 -8.55
N GLN A 150 -6.15 26.68 -8.80
CA GLN A 150 -6.09 27.78 -7.85
C GLN A 150 -7.08 27.58 -6.72
N GLY A 151 -8.33 27.22 -7.01
CA GLY A 151 -9.31 26.94 -5.98
C GLY A 151 -9.00 25.65 -5.22
N ALA A 152 -8.41 24.63 -5.84
CA ALA A 152 -7.91 23.46 -5.11
C ALA A 152 -6.87 23.85 -4.05
N LYS A 153 -5.88 24.70 -4.40
CA LYS A 153 -4.93 25.25 -3.43
C LYS A 153 -5.62 26.07 -2.33
N ALA A 154 -6.61 26.88 -2.70
CA ALA A 154 -7.38 27.67 -1.73
C ALA A 154 -8.19 26.81 -0.75
N ARG A 155 -8.55 25.59 -1.15
CA ARG A 155 -9.20 24.57 -0.31
C ARG A 155 -8.21 23.69 0.47
N GLY A 156 -6.92 24.01 0.47
CA GLY A 156 -5.90 23.23 1.19
C GLY A 156 -5.48 21.93 0.47
N CYS A 157 -5.73 21.81 -0.83
CA CYS A 157 -5.26 20.68 -1.62
C CYS A 157 -3.85 20.91 -2.16
N VAL A 158 -3.07 19.83 -2.22
CA VAL A 158 -1.69 19.78 -2.71
C VAL A 158 -1.61 18.77 -3.84
N LEU A 159 -0.94 19.14 -4.94
CA LEU A 159 -0.59 18.19 -5.99
C LEU A 159 0.57 17.32 -5.51
N ASP A 160 0.28 16.05 -5.23
CA ASP A 160 1.22 15.10 -4.66
C ASP A 160 1.46 13.95 -5.66
N PRO A 161 2.57 13.98 -6.42
CA PRO A 161 2.93 12.91 -7.36
C PRO A 161 3.15 11.54 -6.70
N THR A 162 3.43 11.49 -5.39
CA THR A 162 3.51 10.21 -4.67
C THR A 162 2.15 9.54 -4.52
N GLN A 163 1.08 10.33 -4.58
CA GLN A 163 -0.31 9.90 -4.55
C GLN A 163 -0.99 10.05 -5.90
N GLY A 164 -0.23 10.37 -6.96
CA GLY A 164 -0.74 10.43 -8.32
C GLY A 164 -1.79 11.52 -8.59
N GLY A 165 -1.91 12.54 -7.74
CA GLY A 165 -2.99 13.52 -7.91
C GLY A 165 -3.04 14.63 -6.86
N TRP A 166 -4.11 15.42 -6.93
CA TRP A 166 -4.42 16.47 -5.98
C TRP A 166 -5.10 15.88 -4.75
N VAL A 167 -4.48 16.00 -3.58
CA VAL A 167 -4.98 15.46 -2.31
C VAL A 167 -5.12 16.56 -1.27
N HIS A 168 -6.05 16.39 -0.34
CA HIS A 168 -6.20 17.33 0.78
C HIS A 168 -4.99 17.26 1.72
N GLU A 169 -4.61 18.37 2.36
CA GLU A 169 -3.45 18.44 3.27
C GLU A 169 -3.47 17.40 4.40
N LEU A 170 -4.67 16.99 4.84
CA LEU A 170 -4.86 15.94 5.84
C LEU A 170 -4.40 14.57 5.36
N CYS A 171 -4.51 14.30 4.06
CA CYS A 171 -4.06 13.06 3.42
C CYS A 171 -2.68 13.18 2.75
N HIS A 172 -2.07 14.36 2.78
CA HIS A 172 -0.74 14.61 2.25
C HIS A 172 0.38 14.28 3.26
N ASP A 173 1.49 13.71 2.78
CA ASP A 173 2.74 13.57 3.56
C ASP A 173 3.84 14.49 3.00
N PRO A 174 4.05 15.68 3.59
CA PRO A 174 5.04 16.65 3.09
C PRO A 174 6.49 16.18 3.25
N GLY A 175 6.76 15.28 4.20
CA GLY A 175 8.08 14.68 4.34
C GLY A 175 8.40 13.78 3.16
N LEU A 176 7.45 12.92 2.80
CA LEU A 176 7.58 11.97 1.71
C LEU A 176 7.63 12.70 0.34
N LEU A 177 6.81 13.72 0.14
CA LEU A 177 6.88 14.54 -1.08
C LEU A 177 8.25 15.23 -1.22
N ARG A 178 8.83 15.77 -0.15
CA ARG A 178 10.18 16.36 -0.22
C ARG A 178 11.25 15.35 -0.62
N GLU A 179 11.10 14.09 -0.26
CA GLU A 179 12.01 13.03 -0.72
C GLU A 179 11.78 12.69 -2.19
N TRP A 180 10.51 12.61 -2.62
CA TRP A 180 10.13 12.40 -4.00
C TRP A 180 10.74 13.46 -4.94
N MET A 181 10.67 14.72 -4.55
CA MET A 181 11.19 15.84 -5.33
C MET A 181 12.72 15.84 -5.48
N LYS A 182 13.45 14.99 -4.75
CA LYS A 182 14.90 14.79 -4.90
C LYS A 182 15.25 13.72 -5.94
N LEU A 183 14.26 12.95 -6.41
CA LEU A 183 14.46 11.98 -7.48
C LEU A 183 14.82 12.68 -8.80
N PRO A 184 15.57 12.02 -9.70
CA PRO A 184 15.93 12.60 -10.98
C PRO A 184 14.70 12.90 -11.85
N ASP A 185 14.90 13.70 -12.90
CA ASP A 185 13.93 13.82 -13.99
C ASP A 185 13.81 12.46 -14.71
N PHE A 186 12.61 11.91 -14.77
CA PHE A 186 12.33 10.63 -15.39
C PHE A 186 12.15 10.69 -16.91
N GLY A 187 12.10 11.90 -17.49
CA GLY A 187 11.89 12.13 -18.92
C GLY A 187 10.45 11.85 -19.33
N TRP A 188 9.68 12.92 -19.51
CA TRP A 188 8.25 12.83 -19.83
C TRP A 188 7.99 13.13 -21.30
N TYR A 189 7.06 12.39 -21.91
CA TYR A 189 6.73 12.52 -23.33
C TYR A 189 5.23 12.43 -23.58
N LEU A 190 4.73 13.12 -24.61
CA LEU A 190 3.35 13.00 -25.09
C LEU A 190 3.12 11.78 -25.99
N ASP A 191 4.18 11.10 -26.40
CA ASP A 191 4.12 9.98 -27.32
C ASP A 191 5.09 8.84 -26.94
N PRO A 192 4.76 7.58 -27.26
CA PRO A 192 5.60 6.43 -26.92
C PRO A 192 6.89 6.36 -27.76
N LYS A 193 7.01 7.17 -28.83
CA LYS A 193 8.23 7.24 -29.67
C LYS A 193 9.22 8.28 -29.14
N ARG A 194 8.96 8.91 -27.98
CA ARG A 194 9.80 9.91 -27.32
C ARG A 194 10.09 11.16 -28.17
N LYS A 195 9.17 11.55 -29.06
CA LYS A 195 9.38 12.69 -29.97
C LYS A 195 9.04 14.04 -29.34
N HIS A 196 8.05 14.08 -28.46
CA HIS A 196 7.53 15.30 -27.85
C HIS A 196 7.77 15.29 -26.35
N ARG A 197 8.95 15.76 -25.92
CA ARG A 197 9.34 15.83 -24.50
C ARG A 197 8.60 16.96 -23.78
N ILE A 198 8.21 16.71 -22.53
CA ILE A 198 7.68 17.71 -21.60
C ILE A 198 8.64 17.80 -20.40
N PRO A 199 8.97 19.02 -19.91
CA PRO A 199 9.66 19.20 -18.64
C PRO A 199 8.89 18.59 -17.47
N GLN A 200 9.56 17.86 -16.59
CA GLN A 200 8.93 17.25 -15.42
C GLN A 200 8.26 18.28 -14.49
N GLU A 201 8.79 19.50 -14.44
CA GLU A 201 8.24 20.59 -13.64
C GLU A 201 6.84 20.99 -14.11
N LYS A 202 6.56 20.91 -15.42
CA LYS A 202 5.23 21.17 -15.97
C LYS A 202 4.24 20.07 -15.58
N VAL A 203 4.70 18.82 -15.60
CA VAL A 203 3.94 17.64 -15.14
C VAL A 203 3.52 17.82 -13.66
N TRP A 204 4.45 18.28 -12.81
CA TRP A 204 4.19 18.59 -11.39
C TRP A 204 3.46 19.89 -11.13
N ALA A 205 3.31 20.75 -12.12
CA ALA A 205 2.49 21.96 -12.03
C ALA A 205 1.07 21.75 -12.57
N ALA A 206 0.71 20.53 -13.01
CA ALA A 206 -0.50 20.24 -13.76
C ALA A 206 -0.64 21.04 -15.08
N ASP A 207 0.47 21.50 -15.65
CA ASP A 207 0.53 22.23 -16.92
C ASP A 207 0.87 21.29 -18.08
N ILE A 208 -0.09 20.43 -18.44
CA ILE A 208 0.09 19.39 -19.46
C ILE A 208 -0.59 19.82 -20.77
N PRO A 209 0.13 19.84 -21.91
CA PRO A 209 -0.49 20.02 -23.23
C PRO A 209 -1.56 18.95 -23.49
N GLY A 210 -2.78 19.36 -23.83
CA GLY A 210 -3.93 18.46 -23.99
C GLY A 210 -4.80 18.32 -22.73
N GLY A 211 -4.34 18.85 -21.60
CA GLY A 211 -5.11 18.93 -20.36
C GLY A 211 -5.17 17.62 -19.57
N VAL A 212 -6.12 17.59 -18.65
CA VAL A 212 -6.45 16.43 -17.79
C VAL A 212 -6.70 15.21 -18.67
N MET A 213 -6.35 14.01 -18.19
CA MET A 213 -6.50 12.75 -18.91
C MET A 213 -5.54 12.52 -20.09
N THR A 214 -4.67 13.48 -20.42
CA THR A 214 -3.65 13.28 -21.47
C THR A 214 -2.70 12.13 -21.09
N PRO A 215 -2.56 11.11 -21.95
CA PRO A 215 -1.54 10.09 -21.81
C PRO A 215 -0.14 10.69 -21.85
N LEU A 216 0.62 10.45 -20.80
CA LEU A 216 2.05 10.71 -20.74
C LEU A 216 2.82 9.40 -20.76
N TYR A 217 4.05 9.47 -21.23
CA TYR A 217 4.97 8.35 -21.29
C TYR A 217 6.25 8.74 -20.56
N THR A 218 6.74 7.86 -19.70
CA THR A 218 7.96 8.05 -18.92
C THR A 218 8.68 6.72 -18.73
N VAL A 219 9.92 6.72 -18.26
CA VAL A 219 10.68 5.47 -18.07
C VAL A 219 10.06 4.60 -16.97
N MET A 220 10.20 3.28 -17.08
CA MET A 220 9.65 2.34 -16.10
C MET A 220 10.18 2.57 -14.67
N ASP A 221 11.39 3.11 -14.53
CA ASP A 221 11.94 3.46 -13.20
C ASP A 221 11.05 4.44 -12.43
N PHE A 222 10.39 5.39 -13.10
CA PHE A 222 9.39 6.25 -12.46
C PHE A 222 8.29 5.42 -11.79
N HIS A 223 7.75 4.41 -12.49
CA HIS A 223 6.66 3.58 -11.98
C HIS A 223 7.11 2.80 -10.75
N VAL A 224 8.32 2.23 -10.81
CA VAL A 224 8.92 1.52 -9.68
C VAL A 224 9.09 2.44 -8.47
N GLN A 225 9.58 3.67 -8.68
CA GLN A 225 9.68 4.64 -7.59
C GLN A 225 8.30 5.03 -7.05
N HIS A 226 7.31 5.28 -7.90
CA HIS A 226 5.94 5.56 -7.49
C HIS A 226 5.40 4.45 -6.57
N CYS A 227 5.48 3.19 -7.00
CA CYS A 227 5.03 2.04 -6.20
C CYS A 227 5.76 1.96 -4.84
N LYS A 228 7.08 2.18 -4.82
CA LYS A 228 7.85 2.21 -3.56
C LYS A 228 7.32 3.31 -2.63
N PHE A 229 7.04 4.49 -3.15
CA PHE A 229 6.53 5.62 -2.36
C PHE A 229 5.12 5.39 -1.86
N VAL A 230 4.23 4.78 -2.65
CA VAL A 230 2.89 4.36 -2.20
C VAL A 230 2.99 3.38 -1.03
N MET A 231 3.90 2.39 -1.09
CA MET A 231 4.13 1.46 0.02
C MET A 231 4.67 2.15 1.27
N ARG A 232 5.63 3.07 1.10
CA ARG A 232 6.18 3.87 2.21
C ARG A 232 5.11 4.74 2.86
N LEU A 233 4.25 5.37 2.07
CA LEU A 233 3.13 6.17 2.57
C LEU A 233 2.20 5.31 3.42
N ARG A 234 1.83 4.13 2.92
CA ARG A 234 0.99 3.16 3.64
C ARG A 234 1.61 2.73 4.98
N ILE A 235 2.90 2.39 5.00
CA ILE A 235 3.63 2.02 6.23
C ILE A 235 3.67 3.19 7.22
N LYS A 236 4.05 4.39 6.77
CA LYS A 236 4.08 5.59 7.62
C LYS A 236 2.71 5.89 8.22
N HIS A 237 1.65 5.68 7.44
CA HIS A 237 0.29 5.90 7.90
C HIS A 237 -0.19 4.85 8.91
N ALA A 238 0.21 3.59 8.78
CA ALA A 238 -0.06 2.57 9.80
C ALA A 238 0.47 2.96 11.19
N MET A 239 1.52 3.79 11.24
CA MET A 239 2.12 4.33 12.46
C MET A 239 1.54 5.69 12.90
N ARG A 240 0.68 6.33 12.10
CA ARG A 240 0.14 7.69 12.34
C ARG A 240 -1.38 7.68 12.32
N LYS A 241 -2.00 7.91 13.47
CA LYS A 241 -3.48 7.91 13.58
C LYS A 241 -4.15 9.26 13.32
N ASN A 242 -3.37 10.33 13.12
CA ASN A 242 -3.86 11.71 13.01
C ASN A 242 -3.83 12.28 11.59
N ARG A 243 -3.60 11.44 10.59
CA ARG A 243 -3.66 11.82 9.17
C ARG A 243 -4.54 10.82 8.44
N GLY A 244 -4.87 11.14 7.21
CA GLY A 244 -5.59 10.25 6.31
C GLY A 244 -4.71 9.71 5.20
N LEU A 245 -5.31 8.86 4.38
CA LEU A 245 -4.75 8.37 3.13
C LEU A 245 -5.65 8.69 1.95
N GLY A 246 -5.03 8.94 0.80
CA GLY A 246 -5.74 8.84 -0.46
C GLY A 246 -6.22 7.41 -0.76
N TYR A 247 -7.07 7.25 -1.77
CA TYR A 247 -7.58 5.94 -2.20
C TYR A 247 -6.47 4.97 -2.62
N ILE A 248 -5.47 5.45 -3.38
CA ILE A 248 -4.40 4.64 -3.98
C ILE A 248 -3.67 3.72 -2.98
N PRO A 249 -3.16 4.20 -1.84
CA PRO A 249 -2.51 3.35 -0.83
C PRO A 249 -3.47 2.44 -0.04
N LEU A 250 -4.79 2.61 -0.20
CA LEU A 250 -5.82 1.80 0.45
C LEU A 250 -6.42 0.73 -0.47
N ASP A 251 -6.35 0.94 -1.79
CA ASP A 251 -6.90 0.02 -2.78
C ASP A 251 -6.11 -1.30 -2.83
N PRO A 252 -6.76 -2.46 -2.58
CA PRO A 252 -6.06 -3.74 -2.58
C PRO A 252 -5.47 -4.12 -3.95
N SER A 253 -6.17 -3.80 -5.04
CA SER A 253 -5.72 -4.11 -6.40
C SER A 253 -4.47 -3.32 -6.76
N HIS A 254 -4.47 -2.02 -6.49
CA HIS A 254 -3.35 -1.12 -6.68
C HIS A 254 -2.17 -1.49 -5.77
N THR A 255 -2.45 -1.90 -4.53
CA THR A 255 -1.42 -2.40 -3.60
C THR A 255 -0.74 -3.65 -4.15
N LEU A 256 -1.51 -4.61 -4.67
CA LEU A 256 -0.97 -5.84 -5.25
C LEU A 256 -0.17 -5.55 -6.53
N HIS A 257 -0.67 -4.67 -7.39
CA HIS A 257 0.05 -4.17 -8.58
C HIS A 257 1.42 -3.58 -8.19
N CYS A 258 1.43 -2.70 -7.19
CA CYS A 258 2.66 -2.09 -6.69
C CYS A 258 3.63 -3.14 -6.15
N LEU A 259 3.15 -4.12 -5.38
CA LEU A 259 3.99 -5.19 -4.84
C LEU A 259 4.63 -6.00 -5.97
N ASN A 260 3.83 -6.45 -6.94
CA ASN A 260 4.33 -7.20 -8.09
C ASN A 260 5.43 -6.43 -8.83
N LEU A 261 5.16 -5.16 -9.17
CA LEU A 261 6.09 -4.31 -9.91
C LEU A 261 7.40 -4.01 -9.15
N ILE A 262 7.36 -3.97 -7.81
CA ILE A 262 8.57 -3.81 -6.98
C ILE A 262 9.37 -5.11 -6.93
N THR A 263 8.69 -6.26 -6.86
CA THR A 263 9.33 -7.58 -6.74
C THR A 263 9.79 -8.19 -8.06
N GLU A 264 9.27 -7.70 -9.19
CA GLU A 264 9.67 -8.17 -10.51
C GLU A 264 11.15 -7.86 -10.78
N GLU A 265 11.89 -8.93 -11.09
CA GLU A 265 13.29 -8.85 -11.50
C GLU A 265 13.38 -8.26 -12.92
N ALA A 266 13.63 -6.96 -13.01
CA ALA A 266 14.06 -6.33 -14.26
C ALA A 266 15.39 -5.63 -14.04
N THR A 267 16.33 -5.83 -14.98
CA THR A 267 17.63 -5.20 -14.92
C THR A 267 17.50 -3.68 -15.04
N PRO A 268 18.44 -2.90 -14.48
CA PRO A 268 18.42 -1.43 -14.62
C PRO A 268 18.35 -0.95 -16.08
N GLU A 269 18.96 -1.73 -16.99
CA GLU A 269 19.02 -1.41 -18.42
C GLU A 269 17.68 -1.59 -19.14
N THR A 270 16.89 -2.62 -18.80
CA THR A 270 15.54 -2.79 -19.36
C THR A 270 14.60 -1.70 -18.83
N LYS A 271 14.65 -1.39 -17.54
CA LYS A 271 13.81 -0.34 -16.92
C LYS A 271 14.03 1.06 -17.51
N ALA A 272 15.25 1.38 -17.95
CA ALA A 272 15.56 2.67 -18.58
C ALA A 272 15.05 2.79 -20.03
N LYS A 273 14.88 1.66 -20.74
CA LYS A 273 14.44 1.62 -22.14
C LYS A 273 12.93 1.47 -22.27
N GLU A 274 12.31 0.76 -21.35
CA GLU A 274 10.86 0.56 -21.33
C GLU A 274 10.14 1.83 -20.87
N LEU A 275 9.10 2.22 -21.62
CA LEU A 275 8.22 3.32 -21.25
C LEU A 275 6.99 2.75 -20.56
N THR A 276 6.60 3.38 -19.46
CA THR A 276 5.29 3.20 -18.86
C THR A 276 4.36 4.33 -19.31
N LYS A 277 3.08 4.02 -19.48
CA LYS A 277 2.03 5.00 -19.76
C LYS A 277 1.43 5.47 -18.44
N VAL A 278 1.25 6.77 -18.36
CA VAL A 278 0.84 7.53 -17.19
C VAL A 278 -0.33 8.41 -17.55
N ILE A 279 -1.33 8.52 -16.67
CA ILE A 279 -2.37 9.55 -16.82
C ILE A 279 -2.56 10.19 -15.44
N LEU A 280 -2.17 11.46 -15.27
CA LEU A 280 -2.15 12.11 -13.95
C LEU A 280 -3.52 12.33 -13.30
N GLY A 281 -4.60 12.37 -14.09
CA GLY A 281 -5.98 12.36 -13.57
C GLY A 281 -6.52 10.96 -13.24
N VAL A 282 -5.78 9.91 -13.64
CA VAL A 282 -6.17 8.50 -13.55
C VAL A 282 -5.03 7.66 -12.99
N PHE A 283 -4.10 8.26 -12.25
CA PHE A 283 -3.01 7.50 -11.66
C PHE A 283 -3.48 6.54 -10.56
N GLY A 284 -4.78 6.49 -10.29
CA GLY A 284 -5.43 5.38 -9.62
C GLY A 284 -5.61 4.12 -10.47
N GLY A 285 -5.55 4.18 -11.81
CA GLY A 285 -5.45 3.02 -12.70
C GLY A 285 -6.21 3.16 -14.02
N GLY A 286 -5.48 3.25 -15.13
CA GLY A 286 -5.84 2.73 -16.46
C GLY A 286 -7.05 3.32 -17.20
N THR A 287 -7.19 2.94 -18.48
CA THR A 287 -8.31 3.32 -19.37
C THR A 287 -9.66 2.68 -18.98
N GLU A 288 -9.71 2.03 -17.82
CA GLU A 288 -10.87 1.44 -17.16
C GLU A 288 -11.03 1.90 -15.68
N GLY A 289 -10.18 2.83 -15.22
CA GLY A 289 -10.47 3.84 -14.19
C GLY A 289 -10.63 3.42 -12.72
N PHE A 290 -9.60 2.84 -12.09
CA PHE A 290 -9.50 2.76 -10.62
C PHE A 290 -9.20 4.14 -10.00
N GLY A 291 -9.80 4.41 -8.83
CA GLY A 291 -9.28 5.35 -7.84
C GLY A 291 -9.18 6.81 -8.27
N LEU A 292 -10.18 7.59 -7.90
CA LEU A 292 -10.17 9.02 -8.10
C LEU A 292 -9.13 9.63 -7.12
N GLY A 293 -7.99 10.12 -7.63
CA GLY A 293 -6.82 10.55 -6.84
C GLY A 293 -7.01 11.76 -5.90
N GLY A 294 -8.26 12.19 -5.66
CA GLY A 294 -8.61 13.26 -4.74
C GLY A 294 -9.41 12.83 -3.50
N GLU A 295 -9.70 11.54 -3.34
CA GLU A 295 -10.37 11.04 -2.13
C GLU A 295 -9.43 11.11 -0.92
N CYS A 296 -10.01 11.29 0.27
CA CYS A 296 -9.27 11.31 1.53
C CYS A 296 -10.05 10.56 2.60
N TYR A 297 -9.37 9.60 3.24
CA TYR A 297 -9.91 8.67 4.23
C TYR A 297 -9.13 8.76 5.54
N MET A 298 -9.82 8.92 6.67
CA MET A 298 -9.23 8.98 8.02
C MET A 298 -9.47 7.66 8.78
N PRO A 299 -8.56 7.22 9.66
CA PRO A 299 -8.85 6.10 10.57
C PRO A 299 -10.10 6.36 11.43
N LEU A 300 -10.95 5.35 11.57
CA LEU A 300 -12.04 5.36 12.56
C LEU A 300 -11.45 5.14 13.96
N GLN A 301 -11.90 5.92 14.94
CA GLN A 301 -11.48 5.83 16.34
C GLN A 301 -12.29 4.80 17.12
#